data_AF-A0AAW2U3F1-F1
#
_entry.id   AF-A0AAW2U3F1-F1
#
_cell.length_a   1.000
_cell.length_b   1.000
_cell.length_c   1.000
_cell.angle_alpha   90.00
_cell.angle_beta   90.00
_cell.angle_gamma   90.00
#
_symmetry.space_group_name_H-M   'P 1'
#
loop_
_entity.id
_entity.type
_entity.pdbx_description
1 polymer ?
#
loop_
_entity_poly.entity_id
_entity_poly.type
_entity_poly.pdbx_seq_one_letter_code
_entity_poly.pdbx_strand_id
1 'polypeptide(L)'
;MDSGWSSAGIMGCPVCMKDTRAFYLHNGRKACYFNCHIHFLPLDHPYRRNKKTFTKNRVERKVARPRLMGEQIRDWIEEFSHAVEVPLSLPDGYGIEHKWTKKSIFWELEYWSTHLIRHNLDVMHIEKNVFDNIFNTVMDIKERRTI
;
A
#
# COMPACT_ATOMS: atom_id res chain seq x y z
N MET A 1 10.12 -0.39 3.47
CA MET A 1 8.66 -0.24 3.28
C MET A 1 8.47 0.41 1.93
N ASP A 2 8.30 -0.44 0.93
CA ASP A 2 8.93 -0.18 -0.37
C ASP A 2 8.02 0.65 -1.29
N SER A 3 6.76 0.83 -0.92
CA SER A 3 5.82 1.70 -1.63
C SER A 3 5.86 3.17 -1.18
N GLY A 4 6.44 3.48 -0.02
CA GLY A 4 6.35 4.81 0.61
C GLY A 4 5.11 5.01 1.51
N TRP A 5 4.31 3.96 1.73
CA TRP A 5 3.16 3.96 2.64
C TRP A 5 3.56 3.53 4.06
N SER A 6 3.16 4.26 5.10
CA SER A 6 3.36 3.85 6.50
C SER A 6 2.21 2.95 6.99
N SER A 7 2.51 1.73 7.46
CA SER A 7 1.50 0.83 8.06
C SER A 7 1.17 1.14 9.53
N ALA A 8 1.79 2.17 10.12
CA ALA A 8 1.65 2.45 11.55
C ALA A 8 0.25 2.99 11.90
N GLY A 9 -0.30 2.52 13.01
CA GLY A 9 -1.61 2.97 13.53
C GLY A 9 -2.79 2.20 12.92
N ILE A 10 -3.96 2.83 12.85
CA ILE A 10 -5.22 2.23 12.32
C ILE A 10 -5.41 2.41 10.80
N MET A 11 -4.71 3.36 10.19
CA MET A 11 -4.73 3.62 8.75
C MET A 11 -3.66 2.82 7.99
N GLY A 12 -3.27 1.65 8.52
CA GLY A 12 -2.21 0.86 7.89
C GLY A 12 -2.60 0.27 6.54
N CYS A 13 -3.90 0.19 6.22
CA CYS A 13 -4.37 -0.33 4.94
C CYS A 13 -4.36 0.76 3.85
N PRO A 14 -3.54 0.64 2.79
CA PRO A 14 -3.51 1.60 1.68
C PRO A 14 -4.76 1.55 0.80
N VAL A 15 -5.58 0.50 0.90
CA VAL A 15 -6.85 0.42 0.17
C VAL A 15 -7.93 1.21 0.90
N CYS A 16 -8.05 1.05 2.22
CA CYS A 16 -9.07 1.75 3.00
C CYS A 16 -8.69 3.20 3.30
N MET A 17 -7.41 3.47 3.57
CA MET A 17 -6.90 4.77 4.00
C MET A 17 -7.74 5.32 5.18
N LYS A 18 -8.22 6.57 5.09
CA LYS A 18 -9.12 7.19 6.07
C LYS A 18 -10.43 6.44 6.33
N ASP A 19 -10.92 5.66 5.35
CA ASP A 19 -12.16 4.87 5.48
C ASP A 19 -11.95 3.52 6.19
N THR A 20 -10.80 3.35 6.87
CA THR A 20 -10.49 2.16 7.66
C THR A 20 -11.57 1.89 8.72
N ARG A 21 -11.87 0.61 8.93
CA ARG A 21 -12.72 0.14 10.04
C ARG A 21 -11.93 -0.25 11.27
N ALA A 22 -10.60 -0.13 11.20
CA ALA A 22 -9.71 -0.47 12.29
C ALA A 22 -9.93 0.48 13.47
N PHE A 23 -9.69 -0.02 14.67
CA PHE A 23 -9.92 0.70 15.91
C PHE A 23 -8.83 0.39 16.92
N TYR A 24 -8.62 1.27 17.89
CA TYR A 24 -7.73 1.00 19.00
C TYR A 24 -8.44 0.19 20.08
N LEU A 25 -7.80 -0.86 20.58
CA LEU A 25 -8.29 -1.58 21.76
C LEU A 25 -8.30 -0.62 22.95
N HIS A 26 -9.43 -0.53 23.67
CA HIS A 26 -9.60 0.42 24.76
C HIS A 26 -8.49 0.35 25.82
N ASN A 27 -8.18 -0.87 26.29
CA ASN A 27 -7.20 -1.08 27.36
C ASN A 27 -5.76 -1.10 26.83
N GLY A 28 -5.53 -1.76 25.70
CA GLY A 28 -4.18 -1.95 25.16
C GLY A 28 -3.66 -0.79 24.31
N ARG A 29 -4.55 0.10 23.84
CA ARG A 29 -4.28 1.18 22.88
C ARG A 29 -3.55 0.72 21.61
N LYS A 30 -3.58 -0.58 21.30
CA LYS A 30 -3.03 -1.18 20.09
C LYS A 30 -4.06 -1.11 18.97
N ALA A 31 -3.60 -0.82 17.76
CA ALA A 31 -4.45 -0.86 16.57
C ALA A 31 -4.94 -2.30 16.32
N CYS A 32 -6.23 -2.45 16.08
CA CYS A 32 -6.90 -3.71 15.81
C CYS A 32 -7.60 -3.63 14.46
N TYR A 33 -7.34 -4.64 13.62
CA TYR A 33 -7.90 -4.77 12.28
C TYR A 33 -8.99 -5.86 12.20
N PHE A 34 -9.46 -6.33 13.35
CA PHE A 34 -10.47 -7.38 13.43
C PHE A 34 -11.73 -6.96 12.65
N ASN A 35 -12.23 -7.86 11.81
CA ASN A 35 -13.41 -7.70 10.96
C ASN A 35 -13.37 -6.57 9.92
N CYS A 36 -12.23 -5.91 9.72
CA CYS A 36 -12.13 -4.86 8.72
C CYS A 36 -12.37 -5.40 7.30
N HIS A 37 -12.02 -6.66 7.03
CA HIS A 37 -12.16 -7.27 5.71
C HIS A 37 -13.62 -7.50 5.25
N ILE A 38 -14.60 -7.53 6.17
CA ILE A 38 -16.00 -7.86 5.86
C ILE A 38 -16.60 -6.87 4.85
N HIS A 39 -16.18 -5.61 4.87
CA HIS A 39 -16.70 -4.60 3.95
C HIS A 39 -16.25 -4.79 2.49
N PHE A 40 -15.32 -5.71 2.19
CA PHE A 40 -14.93 -6.09 0.83
C PHE A 40 -15.81 -7.22 0.25
N LEU A 41 -16.62 -7.90 1.06
CA LEU A 41 -17.50 -8.97 0.58
C LEU A 41 -18.66 -8.40 -0.25
N PRO A 42 -19.34 -9.16 -1.11
CA PRO A 42 -20.58 -8.72 -1.76
C PRO A 42 -21.65 -8.24 -0.76
N LEU A 43 -22.53 -7.31 -1.14
CA LEU A 43 -23.53 -6.69 -0.25
C LEU A 43 -24.55 -7.68 0.33
N ASP A 44 -24.85 -8.72 -0.43
CA ASP A 44 -25.75 -9.83 -0.11
C ASP A 44 -25.06 -10.93 0.72
N HIS A 45 -23.74 -10.85 0.92
CA HIS A 45 -22.99 -11.87 1.63
C HIS A 45 -23.48 -12.05 3.09
N PRO A 46 -23.82 -13.27 3.55
CA PRO A 46 -24.40 -13.52 4.88
C PRO A 46 -23.59 -12.93 6.05
N TYR A 47 -22.26 -12.98 5.96
CA TYR A 47 -21.35 -12.46 6.99
C TYR A 47 -21.46 -10.95 7.22
N ARG A 48 -21.95 -10.15 6.25
CA ARG A 48 -22.21 -8.72 6.48
C ARG A 48 -23.29 -8.48 7.52
N ARG A 49 -24.22 -9.42 7.69
CA ARG A 49 -25.38 -9.34 8.61
C ARG A 49 -25.19 -10.14 9.89
N ASN A 50 -24.05 -10.81 10.05
CA ASN A 50 -23.77 -11.64 11.22
C ASN A 50 -23.37 -10.79 12.43
N LYS A 51 -24.33 -10.60 13.34
CA LYS A 51 -24.18 -9.82 14.59
C LYS A 51 -23.55 -10.60 15.76
N LYS A 52 -23.35 -11.91 15.61
CA LYS A 52 -22.96 -12.82 16.70
C LYS A 52 -21.48 -13.21 16.64
N THR A 53 -20.99 -13.64 15.48
CA THR A 53 -19.64 -14.22 15.35
C THR A 53 -18.53 -13.16 15.21
N PHE A 54 -18.91 -11.94 14.84
CA PHE A 54 -17.97 -10.85 14.55
C PHE A 54 -18.08 -9.76 15.63
N THR A 55 -18.16 -8.49 15.22
CA THR A 55 -18.34 -7.38 16.14
C THR A 55 -19.77 -7.39 16.67
N LYS A 56 -19.93 -7.53 17.98
CA LYS A 56 -21.22 -7.64 18.66
C LYS A 56 -22.18 -6.56 18.19
N ASN A 57 -23.38 -6.98 17.76
CA ASN A 57 -24.47 -6.11 17.33
C ASN A 57 -24.15 -5.18 16.13
N ARG A 58 -23.06 -5.42 15.39
CA ARG A 58 -22.69 -4.62 14.22
C ARG A 58 -23.07 -5.33 12.93
N VAL A 59 -23.52 -4.55 11.95
CA VAL A 59 -23.83 -4.99 10.59
C VAL A 59 -23.04 -4.13 9.62
N GLU A 60 -22.32 -4.75 8.69
CA GLU A 60 -21.53 -4.03 7.69
C GLU A 60 -22.35 -3.74 6.43
N ARG A 61 -22.92 -2.53 6.38
CA ARG A 61 -23.69 -2.05 5.23
C ARG A 61 -22.87 -1.23 4.22
N LYS A 62 -21.74 -0.66 4.65
CA LYS A 62 -20.89 0.13 3.75
C LYS A 62 -20.10 -0.80 2.83
N VAL A 63 -20.01 -0.44 1.57
CA VAL A 63 -19.10 -1.08 0.61
C VAL A 63 -17.71 -0.49 0.82
N ALA A 64 -16.67 -1.29 0.64
CA ALA A 64 -15.32 -0.77 0.56
C ALA A 64 -15.20 0.26 -0.57
N ARG A 65 -14.36 1.27 -0.37
CA ARG A 65 -14.03 2.20 -1.44
C ARG A 65 -13.38 1.45 -2.61
N PRO A 66 -13.57 1.92 -3.86
CA PRO A 66 -12.83 1.40 -4.99
C PRO A 66 -11.32 1.49 -4.74
N ARG A 67 -10.59 0.47 -5.20
CA ARG A 67 -9.12 0.53 -5.20
C ARG A 67 -8.69 1.63 -6.16
N LEU A 68 -7.73 2.45 -5.72
CA LEU A 68 -7.09 3.41 -6.62
C LEU A 68 -6.22 2.67 -7.64
N MET A 69 -6.36 3.05 -8.91
CA MET A 69 -5.49 2.61 -10.00
C MET A 69 -4.07 3.09 -9.74
N GLY A 70 -3.05 2.35 -10.19
CA GLY A 70 -1.68 2.75 -9.91
C GLY A 70 -1.30 4.08 -10.56
N GLU A 71 -1.86 4.41 -11.72
CA GLU A 71 -1.68 5.73 -12.34
C GLU A 71 -2.21 6.86 -11.44
N GLN A 72 -3.42 6.72 -10.90
CA GLN A 72 -3.98 7.70 -9.96
C GLN A 72 -3.13 7.87 -8.71
N ILE A 73 -2.50 6.79 -8.23
CA ILE A 73 -1.60 6.88 -7.08
C ILE A 73 -0.29 7.55 -7.47
N ARG A 74 0.29 7.21 -8.63
CA ARG A 74 1.51 7.83 -9.16
C ARG A 74 1.32 9.34 -9.26
N ASP A 75 0.23 9.78 -9.89
CA ASP A 75 -0.07 11.21 -10.06
C ASP A 75 -0.24 11.90 -8.70
N TRP A 76 -0.84 11.22 -7.72
CA TRP A 76 -1.01 11.77 -6.36
C TRP A 76 0.32 11.93 -5.60
N ILE A 77 1.25 10.99 -5.75
CA ILE A 77 2.54 11.04 -5.03
C ILE A 77 3.65 11.76 -5.81
N GLU A 78 3.39 12.18 -7.05
CA GLU A 78 4.37 12.87 -7.91
C GLU A 78 4.87 14.16 -7.25
N GLU A 79 3.99 14.81 -6.48
CA GLU A 79 4.27 16.03 -5.71
C GLU A 79 5.06 15.78 -4.42
N PHE A 80 5.29 14.52 -4.03
CA PHE A 80 5.96 14.19 -2.77
C PHE A 80 7.48 14.09 -2.95
N SER A 81 8.22 14.46 -1.90
CA SER A 81 9.68 14.32 -1.89
C SER A 81 10.12 12.88 -2.13
N HIS A 82 11.17 12.70 -2.94
CA HIS A 82 11.75 11.41 -3.24
C HIS A 82 12.33 10.76 -1.98
N ALA A 83 12.29 9.43 -1.92
CA ALA A 83 12.71 8.64 -0.77
C ALA A 83 14.20 8.79 -0.37
N VAL A 84 15.04 9.34 -1.26
CA VAL A 84 16.47 9.59 -1.08
C VAL A 84 16.71 10.88 -0.28
N GLU A 85 15.76 11.81 -0.33
CA GLU A 85 15.80 13.04 0.46
C GLU A 85 15.18 12.75 1.83
N VAL A 86 15.82 13.21 2.91
CA VAL A 86 15.19 13.21 4.23
C VAL A 86 14.01 14.18 4.15
N PRO A 87 12.75 13.73 4.27
CA PRO A 87 11.62 14.62 4.11
C PRO A 87 11.66 15.66 5.25
N LEU A 88 11.84 16.94 4.90
CA LEU A 88 11.79 18.05 5.86
C LEU A 88 10.42 18.14 6.55
N SER A 89 9.38 17.65 5.88
CA SER A 89 8.01 17.57 6.39
C SER A 89 7.26 16.38 5.75
N LEU A 90 6.19 15.94 6.42
CA LEU A 90 5.29 14.92 5.88
C LEU A 90 4.31 15.58 4.89
N PRO A 91 3.85 14.86 3.86
CA PRO A 91 2.92 15.43 2.90
C PRO A 91 1.59 15.86 3.53
N ASP A 92 0.96 16.87 2.92
CA ASP A 92 -0.33 17.39 3.37
C ASP A 92 -1.40 16.29 3.42
N GLY A 93 -2.16 16.25 4.51
CA GLY A 93 -3.17 15.21 4.73
C GLY A 93 -2.62 13.91 5.33
N TYR A 94 -1.31 13.81 5.60
CA TYR A 94 -0.74 12.69 6.32
C TYR A 94 -1.38 12.51 7.72
N GLY A 95 -1.79 11.29 8.04
CA GLY A 95 -2.39 10.97 9.33
C GLY A 95 -3.87 11.33 9.46
N ILE A 96 -4.45 11.99 8.44
CA ILE A 96 -5.89 12.28 8.34
C ILE A 96 -6.49 11.54 7.15
N GLU A 97 -5.94 11.76 5.95
CA GLU A 97 -6.47 11.21 4.71
C GLU A 97 -5.73 9.96 4.24
N HIS A 98 -4.40 9.99 4.40
CA HIS A 98 -3.50 8.94 3.93
C HIS A 98 -2.30 8.75 4.87
N LYS A 99 -1.47 7.74 4.55
CA LYS A 99 -0.22 7.45 5.26
C LYS A 99 1.00 7.37 4.34
N TRP A 100 0.91 7.91 3.12
CA TRP A 100 2.08 8.18 2.29
C TRP A 100 3.05 9.11 2.99
N THR A 101 4.31 8.69 3.10
CA THR A 101 5.38 9.51 3.71
C THR A 101 6.33 10.08 2.66
N LYS A 102 6.44 9.44 1.49
CA LYS A 102 7.40 9.79 0.45
C LYS A 102 7.05 9.15 -0.89
N LYS A 103 7.58 9.69 -1.98
CA LYS A 103 7.62 9.02 -3.29
C LYS A 103 8.74 7.97 -3.28
N SER A 104 8.37 6.72 -3.45
CA SER A 104 9.36 5.63 -3.55
C SER A 104 9.98 5.58 -4.94
N ILE A 105 11.26 5.20 -5.04
CA ILE A 105 11.97 5.03 -6.32
C ILE A 105 11.28 4.02 -7.24
N PHE A 106 10.56 3.05 -6.68
CA PHE A 106 9.82 2.07 -7.48
C PHE A 106 8.77 2.70 -8.38
N TRP A 107 8.30 3.92 -8.10
CA TRP A 107 7.37 4.65 -8.96
C TRP A 107 8.00 5.19 -10.25
N GLU A 108 9.33 5.17 -10.36
CA GLU A 108 10.06 5.44 -11.61
C GLU A 108 10.04 4.25 -12.57
N LEU A 109 9.73 3.04 -12.07
CA LEU A 109 9.60 1.85 -12.90
C LEU A 109 8.26 1.87 -13.65
N GLU A 110 8.31 1.77 -14.97
CA GLU A 110 7.14 1.86 -15.86
C GLU A 110 6.04 0.87 -15.49
N TYR A 111 6.42 -0.35 -15.07
CA TYR A 111 5.47 -1.41 -14.74
C TYR A 111 4.84 -1.27 -13.33
N TRP A 112 5.37 -0.41 -12.46
CA TRP A 112 4.95 -0.34 -11.06
C TRP A 112 3.50 0.14 -10.89
N SER A 113 3.03 1.03 -11.76
CA SER A 113 1.64 1.49 -11.78
C SER A 113 0.65 0.36 -12.13
N THR A 114 1.10 -0.68 -12.82
CA THR A 114 0.25 -1.82 -13.21
C THR A 114 0.04 -2.83 -12.07
N HIS A 115 0.82 -2.74 -10.99
CA HIS A 115 0.73 -3.67 -9.85
C HIS A 115 -0.52 -3.45 -8.99
N LEU A 116 -1.33 -4.52 -8.85
CA LEU A 116 -2.50 -4.54 -7.96
C LEU A 116 -2.10 -4.53 -6.47
N ILE A 117 -0.97 -5.16 -6.12
CA ILE A 117 -0.44 -5.23 -4.75
C ILE A 117 0.99 -4.69 -4.75
N ARG A 118 1.14 -3.44 -4.34
CA ARG A 118 2.41 -2.65 -4.41
C ARG A 118 3.39 -2.97 -3.27
N HIS A 119 3.19 -4.10 -2.62
CA HIS A 119 4.08 -4.67 -1.61
C HIS A 119 4.69 -5.99 -2.11
N ASN A 120 4.24 -6.48 -3.26
CA ASN A 120 4.83 -7.63 -3.92
C ASN A 120 5.80 -7.09 -4.96
N LEU A 121 7.09 -7.23 -4.66
CA LEU A 121 8.14 -6.95 -5.63
C LEU A 121 8.09 -8.04 -6.69
N ASP A 122 8.07 -7.66 -7.97
CA ASP A 122 8.13 -8.65 -9.06
C ASP A 122 9.49 -9.33 -9.07
N VAL A 123 9.52 -10.53 -8.48
CA VAL A 123 10.71 -11.36 -8.34
C VAL A 123 11.34 -11.62 -9.69
N MET A 124 10.57 -11.83 -10.77
CA MET A 124 11.15 -12.16 -12.08
C MET A 124 11.96 -11.01 -12.67
N HIS A 125 11.44 -9.78 -12.58
CA HIS A 125 12.17 -8.60 -13.08
C HIS A 125 13.38 -8.27 -12.22
N ILE A 126 13.27 -8.42 -10.89
CA ILE A 126 14.40 -8.19 -9.99
C ILE A 126 15.49 -9.24 -10.17
N GLU A 127 15.12 -10.52 -10.24
CA GLU A 127 16.07 -11.62 -10.46
C GLU A 127 16.78 -11.46 -11.80
N LYS A 128 16.05 -11.09 -12.87
CA LYS A 128 16.66 -10.82 -14.17
C LYS A 128 17.63 -9.64 -14.12
N ASN A 129 17.23 -8.52 -13.52
CA ASN A 129 18.10 -7.34 -13.41
C ASN A 129 19.34 -7.62 -12.56
N VAL A 130 19.21 -8.37 -11.46
CA VAL A 130 20.36 -8.77 -10.61
C VAL A 130 21.26 -9.75 -11.36
N PHE A 131 20.68 -10.74 -12.04
CA PHE A 131 21.42 -11.72 -12.83
C PHE A 131 22.18 -11.05 -13.97
N ASP A 132 21.53 -10.21 -14.77
CA ASP A 132 22.14 -9.51 -15.91
C ASP A 132 23.30 -8.61 -15.41
N ASN A 133 23.13 -7.91 -14.30
CA ASN A 133 24.21 -7.10 -13.70
C ASN A 133 25.40 -7.95 -13.24
N ILE A 134 25.17 -9.07 -12.55
CA ILE A 134 26.23 -9.97 -12.11
C ILE A 134 26.92 -10.61 -13.33
N PHE A 135 26.14 -11.11 -14.28
CA PHE A 135 26.64 -11.76 -15.49
C PHE A 135 27.49 -10.81 -16.34
N ASN A 136 27.01 -9.59 -16.57
CA ASN A 136 27.75 -8.56 -17.32
C ASN A 136 29.06 -8.17 -16.63
N THR A 137 29.06 -8.14 -15.29
CA THR A 137 30.27 -7.86 -14.50
C THR A 137 31.28 -9.02 -14.61
N VAL A 138 30.82 -10.27 -14.47
CA VAL A 138 31.69 -11.46 -14.56
C VAL A 138 32.26 -11.63 -15.96
N MET A 139 31.48 -11.33 -16.99
CA MET A 139 31.88 -11.47 -18.39
C MET A 139 32.64 -10.24 -18.95
N ASP A 140 32.90 -9.21 -18.12
CA ASP A 140 33.52 -7.93 -18.52
C ASP A 140 32.87 -7.31 -19.77
N ILE A 141 31.55 -7.41 -19.85
CA ILE A 141 30.78 -6.87 -20.97
C ILE A 141 30.56 -5.38 -20.69
N LYS A 142 31.29 -4.52 -21.42
CA LYS A 142 31.12 -3.06 -21.39
C LYS A 142 29.75 -2.64 -21.94
N GLU A 143 28.77 -2.63 -21.03
CA GLU A 143 27.49 -1.93 -21.03
C GLU A 143 26.41 -2.31 -22.06
N ARG A 144 25.23 -2.62 -21.52
CA ARG A 144 23.99 -1.93 -21.90
C ARG A 144 23.40 -1.28 -20.65
N ARG A 145 23.61 0.02 -20.47
CA ARG A 145 22.84 0.81 -19.50
C ARG A 145 21.41 0.90 -19.99
N THR A 146 20.46 0.40 -19.23
CA THR A 146 19.05 0.79 -19.37
C THR A 146 18.50 1.13 -18.00
N ILE A 147 17.77 2.23 -18.02
CA ILE A 147 17.10 2.98 -16.95
C ILE A 147 16.11 2.08 -16.22
#